data_AF-A0A0S6UP67-F1
#
_entry.id   AF-A0A0S6UP67-F1
#
_cell.length_a   1.000
_cell.length_b   1.000
_cell.length_c   1.000
_cell.angle_alpha   90.00
_cell.angle_beta   90.00
_cell.angle_gamma   90.00
#
_symmetry.space_group_name_H-M   'P 1'
#
loop_
_entity.id
_entity.type
_entity.pdbx_description
1 polymer ?
#
loop_
_entity_poly.entity_id
_entity_poly.type
_entity_poly.pdbx_seq_one_letter_code
_entity_poly.pdbx_strand_id
1 'polypeptide(L)'
;MVAEKAGVQRHTLYAYFPDERSLLMACSGHVEERDPVPDATAWRDIVDRTLRLTTGLRAIYAWFERNEVLLGNVLRDAEQDKLVQEIGRLRYGPAIDAWHDVLGAKLNANQRAMLHLALSFYTWRSLAREAGLKPAAAVDAMVGAVNGAAVTSLAR
;
A
#
# COMPACT_ATOMS: atom_id res chain seq x y z
N MET A 1 25.52 3.28 -11.83
CA MET A 1 24.43 4.23 -12.22
C MET A 1 23.42 3.57 -13.16
N VAL A 2 22.24 4.15 -13.43
CA VAL A 2 21.20 3.54 -14.32
C VAL A 2 21.74 3.28 -15.74
N ALA A 3 22.39 4.26 -16.37
CA ALA A 3 22.94 4.11 -17.72
C ALA A 3 23.98 2.97 -17.82
N GLU A 4 24.85 2.86 -16.82
CA GLU A 4 25.84 1.78 -16.71
C GLU A 4 25.19 0.40 -16.57
N LYS A 5 24.19 0.26 -15.69
CA LYS A 5 23.44 -0.99 -15.53
C LYS A 5 22.67 -1.37 -16.80
N ALA A 6 22.23 -0.38 -17.57
CA ALA A 6 21.54 -0.57 -18.84
C ALA A 6 22.49 -0.77 -20.03
N GLY A 7 23.82 -0.68 -19.84
CA GLY A 7 24.79 -0.84 -20.93
C GLY A 7 24.74 0.28 -21.98
N VAL A 8 24.22 1.46 -21.62
CA VAL A 8 24.10 2.62 -22.53
C VAL A 8 24.92 3.81 -22.02
N GLN A 9 25.20 4.75 -22.92
CA GLN A 9 25.82 6.02 -22.53
C GLN A 9 24.82 6.92 -21.80
N ARG A 10 25.33 7.83 -20.94
CA ARG A 10 24.49 8.79 -20.20
C ARG A 10 23.65 9.67 -21.14
N HIS A 11 24.20 10.08 -22.28
CA HIS A 11 23.46 10.89 -23.25
C HIS A 11 22.25 10.12 -23.81
N THR A 12 22.34 8.80 -23.96
CA THR A 12 21.22 7.97 -24.39
C THR A 12 20.15 7.94 -23.31
N LEU A 13 20.53 7.77 -22.04
CA LEU A 13 19.57 7.82 -20.94
C LEU A 13 18.83 9.16 -20.90
N TYR A 14 19.55 10.28 -20.96
CA TYR A 14 18.96 11.62 -20.89
C TYR A 14 18.15 12.01 -22.14
N ALA A 15 18.38 11.35 -23.28
CA ALA A 15 17.52 11.51 -24.45
C ALA A 15 16.09 10.98 -24.23
N TYR A 16 15.93 9.94 -23.40
CA TYR A 16 14.62 9.37 -23.05
C TYR A 16 14.07 9.91 -21.73
N PHE A 17 14.94 10.15 -20.76
CA PHE A 17 14.58 10.63 -19.42
C PHE A 17 15.43 11.87 -19.10
N PRO A 18 15.02 13.05 -19.59
CA PRO A 18 15.82 14.27 -19.47
C PRO A 18 16.06 14.71 -18.02
N ASP A 19 15.21 14.27 -17.10
CA ASP A 19 15.30 14.55 -15.67
C ASP A 19 14.88 13.34 -14.81
N GLU A 20 15.18 13.41 -13.52
CA GLU A 20 14.85 12.37 -12.55
C GLU A 20 13.33 12.11 -12.45
N ARG A 21 12.52 13.16 -12.61
CA ARG A 21 11.05 13.04 -12.56
C ARG A 21 10.54 12.18 -13.70
N SER A 22 10.99 12.41 -14.93
CA SER A 22 10.61 11.64 -16.11
C SER A 22 11.00 10.17 -15.98
N LEU A 23 12.18 9.89 -15.40
CA LEU A 23 12.63 8.53 -15.10
C LEU A 23 11.74 7.85 -14.07
N LEU A 24 11.51 8.49 -12.91
CA LEU A 24 10.69 7.94 -11.84
C LEU A 24 9.22 7.77 -12.27
N MET A 25 8.68 8.68 -13.07
CA MET A 25 7.33 8.57 -13.64
C MET A 25 7.21 7.38 -14.60
N ALA A 26 8.22 7.13 -15.44
CA ALA A 26 8.22 5.98 -16.33
C ALA A 26 8.39 4.65 -15.57
N CYS A 27 9.33 4.59 -14.61
CA CYS A 27 9.53 3.42 -13.78
C CYS A 27 8.29 3.06 -12.97
N SER A 28 7.67 4.06 -12.31
CA SER A 28 6.45 3.85 -11.52
C SER A 28 5.26 3.42 -12.38
N GLY A 29 5.08 3.99 -13.58
CA GLY A 29 4.05 3.55 -14.51
C GLY A 29 4.24 2.09 -14.97
N HIS A 30 5.47 1.69 -15.29
CA HIS A 30 5.75 0.32 -15.67
C HIS A 30 5.46 -0.70 -14.54
N VAL A 31 5.73 -0.32 -13.30
CA VAL A 31 5.36 -1.13 -12.12
C VAL A 31 3.85 -1.29 -12.02
N GLU A 32 3.12 -0.19 -12.13
CA GLU A 32 1.66 -0.15 -12.04
C GLU A 32 0.98 -0.98 -13.13
N GLU A 33 1.48 -0.92 -14.37
CA GLU A 33 0.99 -1.76 -15.47
C GLU A 33 1.23 -3.25 -15.25
N ARG A 34 2.35 -3.61 -14.61
CA ARG A 34 2.75 -5.01 -14.41
C ARG A 34 2.01 -5.68 -13.26
N ASP A 35 1.86 -5.00 -12.13
CA ASP A 35 1.15 -5.52 -10.95
C ASP A 35 0.31 -4.39 -10.33
N PRO A 36 -0.89 -4.15 -10.88
CA PRO A 36 -1.72 -3.02 -10.47
C PRO A 36 -2.12 -3.13 -9.01
N VAL A 37 -2.24 -1.97 -8.38
CA VAL A 37 -2.75 -1.84 -7.02
C VAL A 37 -4.18 -2.42 -6.93
N PRO A 38 -4.51 -3.21 -5.89
CA PRO A 38 -5.85 -3.77 -5.73
C PRO A 38 -6.98 -2.73 -5.84
N ASP A 39 -7.97 -3.00 -6.69
CA ASP A 39 -9.11 -2.09 -6.88
C ASP A 39 -10.17 -2.25 -5.78
N ALA A 40 -10.39 -1.17 -5.04
CA ALA A 40 -11.38 -1.10 -3.97
C ALA A 40 -12.82 -1.20 -4.47
N THR A 41 -13.10 -0.83 -5.73
CA THR A 41 -14.47 -0.80 -6.26
C THR A 41 -15.13 -2.18 -6.18
N ALA A 42 -14.35 -3.24 -6.41
CA ALA A 42 -14.79 -4.63 -6.34
C ALA A 42 -15.30 -5.05 -4.95
N TRP A 43 -15.00 -4.31 -3.89
CA TRP A 43 -15.42 -4.64 -2.52
C TRP A 43 -16.64 -3.84 -2.05
N ARG A 44 -17.09 -2.83 -2.81
CA ARG A 44 -18.18 -1.92 -2.40
C ARG A 44 -19.48 -2.64 -2.15
N ASP A 45 -19.79 -3.62 -2.99
CA ASP A 45 -21.06 -4.35 -2.96
C ASP A 45 -21.11 -5.46 -1.89
N ILE A 46 -20.00 -5.69 -1.18
CA ILE A 46 -19.96 -6.63 -0.06
C ILE A 46 -20.68 -6.00 1.15
N VAL A 47 -21.89 -6.46 1.41
CA VAL A 47 -22.77 -5.93 2.48
C VAL A 47 -22.23 -6.23 3.88
N ASP A 48 -21.71 -7.43 4.10
CA ASP A 48 -21.12 -7.81 5.39
C ASP A 48 -19.79 -7.08 5.60
N ARG A 49 -19.75 -6.23 6.63
CA ARG A 49 -18.60 -5.36 6.91
C ARG A 49 -17.32 -6.16 7.19
N THR A 50 -17.43 -7.25 7.95
CA THR A 50 -16.28 -8.07 8.32
C THR A 50 -15.75 -8.81 7.10
N LEU A 51 -16.64 -9.39 6.29
CA LEU A 51 -16.28 -10.04 5.03
C LEU A 51 -15.62 -9.05 4.07
N ARG A 52 -16.13 -7.82 3.98
CA ARG A 52 -15.54 -6.77 3.14
C ARG A 52 -14.13 -6.41 3.60
N LEU A 53 -13.91 -6.20 4.91
CA LEU A 53 -12.59 -5.98 5.49
C LEU A 53 -11.63 -7.14 5.20
N THR A 54 -12.08 -8.38 5.45
CA THR A 54 -11.28 -9.59 5.18
C THR A 54 -10.93 -9.72 3.70
N THR A 55 -11.85 -9.41 2.80
CA THR A 55 -11.64 -9.49 1.34
C THR A 55 -10.61 -8.45 0.90
N GLY A 56 -10.79 -7.19 1.31
CA GLY A 56 -9.88 -6.11 0.96
C GLY A 56 -8.47 -6.32 1.52
N LEU A 57 -8.36 -6.58 2.83
CA LEU A 57 -7.05 -6.78 3.47
C LEU A 57 -6.31 -7.99 2.89
N ARG A 58 -7.02 -9.07 2.53
CA ARG A 58 -6.40 -10.22 1.85
C ARG A 58 -5.80 -9.83 0.50
N ALA A 59 -6.53 -9.07 -0.31
CA ALA A 59 -6.04 -8.61 -1.62
C ALA A 59 -4.83 -7.68 -1.47
N ILE A 60 -4.89 -6.74 -0.51
CA ILE A 60 -3.82 -5.78 -0.23
C ILE A 60 -2.57 -6.50 0.29
N TYR A 61 -2.71 -7.41 1.25
CA TYR A 61 -1.58 -8.15 1.81
C TYR A 61 -0.94 -9.09 0.78
N ALA A 62 -1.72 -9.70 -0.09
CA ALA A 62 -1.19 -10.49 -1.20
C ALA A 62 -0.40 -9.62 -2.20
N TRP A 63 -0.85 -8.38 -2.43
CA TRP A 63 -0.12 -7.43 -3.27
C TRP A 63 1.17 -6.92 -2.60
N PHE A 64 1.13 -6.64 -1.29
CA PHE A 64 2.32 -6.32 -0.50
C PHE A 64 3.35 -7.44 -0.55
N GLU A 65 2.92 -8.70 -0.41
CA GLU A 65 3.81 -9.86 -0.45
C GLU A 65 4.53 -9.98 -1.79
N ARG A 66 3.80 -9.85 -2.91
CA ARG A 66 4.42 -9.90 -4.25
C ARG A 66 5.37 -8.72 -4.53
N ASN A 67 5.11 -7.57 -3.92
CA ASN A 67 5.85 -6.33 -4.16
C ASN A 67 6.75 -5.91 -3.00
N GLU A 68 7.04 -6.82 -2.06
CA GLU A 68 7.69 -6.51 -0.78
C GLU A 68 8.99 -5.74 -0.92
N VAL A 69 9.88 -6.23 -1.79
CA VAL A 69 11.19 -5.59 -2.03
C VAL A 69 11.02 -4.19 -2.63
N LEU A 70 10.10 -4.04 -3.57
CA LEU A 70 9.88 -2.77 -4.24
C LEU A 70 9.28 -1.74 -3.26
N LEU A 71 8.20 -2.11 -2.57
CA LEU A 71 7.53 -1.25 -1.60
C LEU A 71 8.46 -0.88 -0.45
N GLY A 72 9.26 -1.82 0.06
CA GLY A 72 10.25 -1.56 1.09
C GLY A 72 11.30 -0.53 0.68
N ASN A 73 11.76 -0.58 -0.59
CA ASN A 73 12.69 0.42 -1.12
C ASN A 73 12.02 1.78 -1.30
N VAL A 74 10.88 1.82 -2.01
CA VAL A 74 10.20 3.08 -2.35
C VAL A 74 9.70 3.81 -1.11
N LEU A 75 9.13 3.11 -0.13
CA LEU A 75 8.62 3.75 1.09
C LEU A 75 9.76 4.28 1.97
N ARG A 76 10.89 3.56 2.07
CA ARG A 76 12.10 4.07 2.74
C ARG A 76 12.61 5.34 2.05
N ASP A 77 12.70 5.32 0.73
CA ASP A 77 13.27 6.44 -0.03
C ASP A 77 12.34 7.67 0.05
N ALA A 78 11.02 7.47 0.04
CA ALA A 78 10.01 8.52 0.21
C ALA A 78 10.06 9.25 1.58
N GLU A 79 10.70 8.67 2.60
CA GLU A 79 10.88 9.35 3.90
C GLU A 79 11.90 10.49 3.82
N GLN A 80 12.81 10.45 2.83
CA GLN A 80 13.92 11.40 2.70
C GLN A 80 13.85 12.19 1.39
N ASP A 81 13.24 11.62 0.35
CA ASP A 81 13.15 12.19 -0.99
C ASP A 81 11.73 12.68 -1.31
N LYS A 82 11.61 14.01 -1.47
CA LYS A 82 10.32 14.68 -1.77
C LYS A 82 9.75 14.29 -3.13
N LEU A 83 10.59 14.04 -4.13
CA LEU A 83 10.14 13.69 -5.47
C LEU A 83 9.59 12.26 -5.49
N VAL A 84 10.24 11.33 -4.79
CA VAL A 84 9.73 9.96 -4.61
C VAL A 84 8.41 9.98 -3.84
N GLN A 85 8.31 10.78 -2.78
CA GLN A 85 7.07 10.97 -2.02
C GLN A 85 5.93 11.51 -2.91
N GLU A 86 6.21 12.55 -3.70
CA GLU A 86 5.22 13.16 -4.60
C GLU A 86 4.73 12.17 -5.66
N ILE A 87 5.64 11.48 -6.34
CA ILE A 87 5.29 10.49 -7.38
C ILE A 87 4.52 9.32 -6.76
N GLY A 88 4.93 8.84 -5.59
CA GLY A 88 4.20 7.80 -4.86
C GLY A 88 2.76 8.22 -4.54
N ARG A 89 2.55 9.46 -4.07
CA ARG A 89 1.21 9.98 -3.81
C ARG A 89 0.39 10.14 -5.10
N LEU A 90 1.00 10.58 -6.19
CA LEU A 90 0.34 10.71 -7.49
C LEU A 90 -0.12 9.35 -8.04
N ARG A 91 0.73 8.32 -7.92
CA ARG A 91 0.48 6.97 -8.46
C ARG A 91 -0.49 6.15 -7.62
N TYR A 92 -0.27 6.11 -6.31
CA TYR A 92 -0.97 5.18 -5.42
C TYR A 92 -1.99 5.86 -4.52
N GLY A 93 -1.93 7.19 -4.36
CA GLY A 93 -2.81 7.96 -3.48
C GLY A 93 -4.30 7.73 -3.75
N PRO A 94 -4.79 7.83 -5.00
CA PRO A 94 -6.20 7.59 -5.30
C PRO A 94 -6.69 6.19 -4.91
N ALA A 95 -5.87 5.15 -5.14
CA ALA A 95 -6.22 3.78 -4.79
C ALA A 95 -6.22 3.57 -3.26
N ILE A 96 -5.22 4.11 -2.56
CA ILE A 96 -5.12 4.04 -1.09
C ILE A 96 -6.29 4.78 -0.44
N ASP A 97 -6.64 5.96 -0.95
CA ASP A 97 -7.80 6.73 -0.46
C ASP A 97 -9.09 5.91 -0.69
N ALA A 98 -9.23 5.26 -1.84
CA ALA A 98 -10.36 4.37 -2.12
C ALA A 98 -10.40 3.15 -1.18
N TRP A 99 -9.27 2.58 -0.76
CA TRP A 99 -9.25 1.54 0.27
C TRP A 99 -9.81 2.04 1.59
N HIS A 100 -9.36 3.22 2.03
CA HIS A 100 -9.86 3.85 3.24
C HIS A 100 -11.36 4.09 3.19
N ASP A 101 -11.88 4.58 2.06
CA ASP A 101 -13.30 4.87 1.90
C ASP A 101 -14.15 3.60 1.90
N VAL A 102 -13.79 2.61 1.08
CA VAL A 102 -14.59 1.39 0.90
C VAL A 102 -14.54 0.51 2.14
N LEU A 103 -13.35 0.26 2.68
CA LEU A 103 -13.18 -0.59 3.85
C LEU A 103 -13.61 0.13 5.14
N GLY A 104 -13.49 1.47 5.17
CA GLY A 104 -13.87 2.32 6.29
C GLY A 104 -15.34 2.71 6.34
N ALA A 105 -16.16 2.30 5.37
CA ALA A 105 -17.59 2.60 5.36
C ALA A 105 -18.28 2.02 6.61
N LYS A 106 -19.00 2.87 7.36
CA LYS A 106 -19.67 2.55 8.63
C LYS A 106 -18.72 2.19 9.79
N LEU A 107 -17.43 2.54 9.70
CA LEU A 107 -16.51 2.49 10.83
C LEU A 107 -16.56 3.82 11.60
N ASN A 108 -16.47 3.74 12.93
CA ASN A 108 -16.31 4.93 13.78
C ASN A 108 -14.85 5.44 13.75
N ALA A 109 -14.54 6.53 14.46
CA ALA A 109 -13.21 7.16 14.46
C ALA A 109 -12.09 6.20 14.91
N ASN A 110 -12.30 5.45 16.00
CA ASN A 110 -11.30 4.51 16.53
C ASN A 110 -11.05 3.36 15.55
N GLN A 111 -12.12 2.83 14.95
CA GLN A 111 -12.03 1.78 13.95
C GLN A 111 -11.32 2.26 12.67
N ARG A 112 -11.53 3.53 12.27
CA ARG A 112 -10.80 4.14 11.15
C ARG A 112 -9.32 4.33 11.44
N ALA A 113 -8.97 4.69 12.67
CA ALA A 113 -7.57 4.74 13.10
C ALA A 113 -6.92 3.34 13.04
N MET A 114 -7.62 2.29 13.46
CA MET A 114 -7.12 0.92 13.29
C MET A 114 -7.07 0.47 11.84
N LEU A 115 -8.02 0.91 11.00
CA LEU A 115 -7.97 0.62 9.57
C LEU A 115 -6.73 1.24 8.93
N HIS A 116 -6.33 2.44 9.35
CA HIS A 116 -5.09 3.06 8.87
C HIS A 116 -3.86 2.21 9.15
N LEU A 117 -3.77 1.61 10.34
CA LEU A 117 -2.71 0.65 10.63
C LEU A 117 -2.85 -0.63 9.79
N ALA A 118 -4.07 -1.17 9.65
CA ALA A 118 -4.32 -2.36 8.85
C ALA A 118 -3.97 -2.19 7.36
N LEU A 119 -4.03 -0.97 6.82
CA LEU A 119 -3.66 -0.65 5.44
C LEU A 119 -2.16 -0.32 5.27
N SER A 120 -1.38 -0.29 6.36
CA SER A 120 0.03 0.03 6.31
C SER A 120 0.87 -1.18 5.88
N PHE A 121 1.74 -0.96 4.89
CA PHE A 121 2.78 -1.93 4.49
C PHE A 121 3.68 -2.32 5.67
N TYR A 122 4.04 -1.35 6.52
CA TYR A 122 4.89 -1.60 7.68
C TYR A 122 4.21 -2.52 8.70
N THR A 123 2.90 -2.34 8.92
CA THR A 123 2.12 -3.23 9.79
C THR A 123 2.05 -4.63 9.22
N TRP A 124 1.78 -4.79 7.92
CA TRP A 124 1.83 -6.09 7.27
C TRP A 124 3.21 -6.75 7.42
N ARG A 125 4.30 -6.01 7.17
CA ARG A 125 5.67 -6.52 7.27
C ARG A 125 5.99 -7.00 8.68
N SER A 126 5.65 -6.21 9.71
CA SER A 126 5.85 -6.63 11.09
C SER A 126 5.05 -7.89 11.45
N LEU A 127 3.80 -8.02 10.99
CA LEU A 127 3.01 -9.23 11.24
C LEU A 127 3.55 -10.45 10.51
N ALA A 128 3.85 -10.32 9.21
CA ALA A 128 4.17 -11.45 8.34
C ALA A 128 5.64 -11.87 8.38
N ARG A 129 6.56 -10.91 8.50
CA ARG A 129 8.01 -11.17 8.41
C ARG A 129 8.71 -11.16 9.76
N GLU A 130 8.36 -10.21 10.63
CA GLU A 130 9.01 -10.09 11.94
C GLU A 130 8.35 -11.02 12.97
N ALA A 131 7.02 -11.06 13.03
CA ALA A 131 6.26 -11.94 13.93
C ALA A 131 5.92 -13.32 13.32
N GLY A 132 6.13 -13.50 12.01
CA GLY A 132 5.97 -14.79 11.34
C GLY A 132 4.53 -15.29 11.17
N LEU A 133 3.52 -14.39 11.18
CA LEU A 133 2.14 -14.78 10.93
C LEU A 133 1.94 -15.26 9.49
N LYS A 134 1.21 -16.37 9.35
CA LYS A 134 0.72 -16.84 8.04
C LYS A 134 -0.25 -15.81 7.44
N PRO A 135 -0.39 -15.73 6.10
CA PRO A 135 -1.21 -14.71 5.45
C PRO A 135 -2.64 -14.57 6.00
N ALA A 136 -3.35 -15.70 6.19
CA ALA A 136 -4.70 -15.69 6.75
C ALA A 136 -4.73 -15.15 8.18
N ALA A 137 -3.78 -15.56 9.03
CA ALA A 137 -3.69 -15.11 10.42
C ALA A 137 -3.37 -13.61 10.52
N ALA A 138 -2.53 -13.07 9.63
CA ALA A 138 -2.24 -11.64 9.59
C ALA A 138 -3.47 -10.81 9.21
N VAL A 139 -4.29 -11.29 8.26
CA VAL A 139 -5.58 -10.67 7.91
C VAL A 139 -6.54 -10.74 9.08
N ASP A 140 -6.74 -11.93 9.66
CA ASP A 140 -7.69 -12.13 10.77
C ASP A 140 -7.33 -11.29 11.99
N ALA A 141 -6.03 -11.14 12.29
CA ALA A 141 -5.55 -10.28 13.37
C ALA A 141 -5.96 -8.81 13.17
N MET A 142 -5.75 -8.26 11.96
CA MET A 142 -6.10 -6.86 11.69
C MET A 142 -7.59 -6.61 11.50
N VAL A 143 -8.34 -7.56 10.93
CA VAL A 143 -9.81 -7.52 10.92
C VAL A 143 -10.35 -7.52 12.35
N GLY A 144 -9.80 -8.37 13.22
CA GLY A 144 -10.12 -8.41 14.64
C GLY A 144 -9.81 -7.10 15.35
N ALA A 145 -8.65 -6.50 15.11
CA ALA A 145 -8.26 -5.22 15.70
C ALA A 145 -9.19 -4.07 15.26
N VAL A 146 -9.51 -3.99 13.96
CA VAL A 146 -10.45 -2.98 13.43
C VAL A 146 -11.85 -3.14 14.03
N ASN A 147 -12.35 -4.37 14.12
CA ASN A 147 -13.66 -4.62 14.71
C ASN A 147 -13.68 -4.36 16.23
N GLY A 148 -12.62 -4.75 16.95
CA GLY A 148 -12.49 -4.59 18.40
C GLY A 148 -12.37 -3.14 18.86
N ALA A 149 -11.81 -2.25 18.02
CA ALA A 149 -11.74 -0.82 18.28
C ALA A 149 -13.10 -0.10 18.33
N ALA A 150 -14.21 -0.81 18.09
CA ALA A 150 -15.55 -0.28 18.32
C ALA A 150 -15.81 0.08 19.79
N VAL A 151 -15.12 -0.59 20.73
CA VAL A 151 -15.32 -0.41 22.17
C VAL A 151 -14.17 0.41 22.74
N THR A 152 -14.34 1.72 22.86
CA THR A 152 -13.50 2.54 23.74
C THR A 152 -14.31 3.66 24.38
N SER A 153 -15.12 3.28 25.36
CA SER A 153 -15.38 4.14 26.51
C SER A 153 -14.98 3.34 27.74
N LEU A 154 -13.71 3.38 28.08
CA LEU A 154 -13.35 3.37 29.49
C LEU A 154 -12.96 4.80 29.81
N ALA A 155 -13.90 5.45 30.49
CA ALA A 155 -13.67 6.71 31.18
C ALA A 155 -12.36 6.66 31.96
N ARG A 156 -11.52 7.68 31.76
CA ARG A 156 -10.64 8.24 32.78
C ARG A 156 -10.64 9.74 32.61
#